data_AF-A0A4R4SDD9-F1
#
_entry.id   AF-A0A4R4SDD9-F1
#
_cell.length_a   1.000
_cell.length_b   1.000
_cell.length_c   1.000
_cell.angle_alpha   90.00
_cell.angle_beta   90.00
_cell.angle_gamma   90.00
#
_symmetry.space_group_name_H-M   'P 1'
#
loop_
_entity.id
_entity.type
_entity.pdbx_description
1 polymer ?
#
loop_
_entity_poly.entity_id
_entity_poly.type
_entity_poly.pdbx_seq_one_letter_code
_entity_poly.pdbx_strand_id
1 'polypeptide(L)'
;MPSRAELTAAVTALATLAYGLPLDHPLRAALPGALDGLRRRLADPRLVLDLDLEWAESGGSTARRLRQAHGLPEAGGFGADGLLRIGEALVVFPWYGATEATWLRPAGLTGPDDPAFGLLEGILGVARARFSLNQLRVVLADDLGRAVRAGGEGAAGYAQDPQRSVPHLVAEAAARHGLGEDAAAVYLQLLALPDPTDRNRVRWTGWKPARVRRANAELAATDLVVTAQRSRAGRRLFLPGGWAEHRAPLLPVETWKEALHGPHTGTWGVPHLPVAELFERAWARVLDGDAPAYEELITRATRKGRR
;
A
#
# COMPACT_ATOMS: atom_id res chain seq x y z
N MET A 1 2.66 -23.42 13.00
CA MET A 1 2.27 -22.79 11.73
C MET A 1 2.14 -21.30 11.97
N PRO A 2 2.82 -20.44 11.21
CA PRO A 2 2.65 -19.00 11.37
C PRO A 2 1.29 -18.53 10.90
N SER A 3 0.75 -17.53 11.60
CA SER A 3 -0.54 -16.92 11.27
C SER A 3 -0.38 -15.69 10.36
N ARG A 4 -1.49 -15.28 9.74
CA ARG A 4 -1.60 -14.02 9.01
C ARG A 4 -1.12 -12.82 9.84
N ALA A 5 -1.38 -12.82 11.15
CA ALA A 5 -1.00 -11.72 12.03
C ALA A 5 0.53 -11.56 12.12
N GLU A 6 1.27 -12.67 12.21
CA GLU A 6 2.73 -12.65 12.27
C GLU A 6 3.36 -12.17 10.96
N LEU A 7 2.83 -12.65 9.81
CA LEU A 7 3.25 -12.16 8.50
C LEU A 7 2.97 -10.66 8.35
N THR A 8 1.76 -10.22 8.73
CA THR A 8 1.37 -8.81 8.69
C THR A 8 2.28 -7.96 9.56
N ALA A 9 2.61 -8.41 10.76
CA ALA A 9 3.50 -7.70 11.66
C ALA A 9 4.91 -7.55 11.07
N ALA A 10 5.47 -8.62 10.49
CA ALA A 10 6.80 -8.60 9.88
C ALA A 10 6.88 -7.63 8.68
N VAL A 11 5.91 -7.69 7.77
CA VAL A 11 5.85 -6.81 6.59
C VAL A 11 5.62 -5.37 6.99
N THR A 12 4.73 -5.14 7.95
CA THR A 12 4.47 -3.79 8.48
C THR A 12 5.73 -3.20 9.11
N ALA A 13 6.46 -3.96 9.92
CA ALA A 13 7.71 -3.50 10.52
C ALA A 13 8.75 -3.10 9.45
N LEU A 14 8.96 -3.95 8.44
CA LEU A 14 9.88 -3.66 7.34
C LEU A 14 9.48 -2.38 6.58
N ALA A 15 8.21 -2.26 6.18
CA ALA A 15 7.71 -1.11 5.43
C ALA A 15 7.75 0.17 6.25
N THR A 16 7.35 0.13 7.53
CA THR A 16 7.38 1.30 8.41
C THR A 16 8.80 1.78 8.68
N LEU A 17 9.77 0.88 8.85
CA LEU A 17 11.18 1.26 9.02
C LEU A 17 11.78 1.78 7.72
N ALA A 18 11.49 1.14 6.58
CA ALA A 18 11.95 1.58 5.27
C ALA A 18 11.39 2.96 4.90
N TYR A 19 10.16 3.27 5.27
CA TYR A 19 9.56 4.58 5.08
C TYR A 19 10.08 5.61 6.10
N GLY A 20 9.99 5.32 7.40
CA GLY A 20 10.11 6.33 8.45
C GLY A 20 11.53 6.71 8.87
N LEU A 21 12.54 5.89 8.53
CA LEU A 21 13.93 6.16 8.89
C LEU A 21 14.64 7.05 7.86
N PRO A 22 15.46 8.04 8.29
CA PRO A 22 16.42 8.70 7.42
C PRO A 22 17.30 7.70 6.68
N LEU A 23 17.71 8.03 5.44
CA LEU A 23 18.50 7.16 4.56
C LEU A 23 19.86 6.76 5.16
N ASP A 24 20.41 7.60 6.03
CA ASP A 24 21.67 7.41 6.76
C ASP A 24 21.48 6.73 8.15
N HIS A 25 20.26 6.32 8.50
CA HIS A 25 19.99 5.71 9.79
C HIS A 25 20.59 4.29 9.89
N PRO A 26 21.33 3.94 10.96
CA PRO A 26 22.07 2.68 11.04
C PRO A 26 21.19 1.42 10.94
N LEU A 27 19.94 1.47 11.42
CA LEU A 27 19.00 0.35 11.29
C LEU A 27 18.65 0.00 9.83
N ARG A 28 18.81 0.92 8.86
CA ARG A 28 18.52 0.62 7.45
C ARG A 28 19.41 -0.48 6.89
N ALA A 29 20.65 -0.58 7.36
CA ALA A 29 21.58 -1.62 6.93
C ALA A 29 21.08 -3.04 7.23
N ALA A 30 20.21 -3.22 8.24
CA ALA A 30 19.67 -4.53 8.61
C ALA A 30 18.41 -4.92 7.81
N LEU A 31 17.71 -3.96 7.17
CA LEU A 31 16.41 -4.22 6.55
C LEU A 31 16.48 -5.20 5.36
N PRO A 32 17.47 -5.13 4.45
CA PRO A 32 17.58 -6.11 3.36
C PRO A 32 17.76 -7.53 3.89
N GLY A 33 18.64 -7.73 4.87
CA GLY A 33 18.87 -9.04 5.49
C GLY A 33 17.63 -9.60 6.22
N ALA A 34 16.84 -8.73 6.85
CA ALA A 34 15.59 -9.11 7.49
C ALA A 34 14.53 -9.56 6.46
N LEU A 35 14.39 -8.83 5.34
CA LEU A 35 13.49 -9.23 4.25
C LEU A 35 13.96 -10.54 3.59
N ASP A 36 15.26 -10.71 3.36
CA ASP A 36 15.82 -11.93 2.78
C ASP A 36 15.63 -13.13 3.73
N GLY A 37 15.71 -12.91 5.05
CA GLY A 37 15.35 -13.91 6.06
C GLY A 37 13.88 -14.33 5.98
N LEU A 38 12.96 -13.36 5.87
CA LEU A 38 11.53 -13.63 5.71
C LEU A 38 11.25 -14.41 4.42
N ARG A 39 11.81 -13.99 3.29
CA ARG A 39 11.67 -14.68 1.99
C ARG A 39 12.22 -16.10 2.02
N ARG A 40 13.39 -16.31 2.64
CA ARG A 40 13.94 -17.67 2.85
C ARG A 40 13.02 -18.54 3.69
N ARG A 41 12.37 -17.98 4.73
CA ARG A 41 11.40 -18.73 5.53
C ARG A 41 10.18 -19.13 4.69
N LEU A 42 9.66 -18.22 3.87
CA LEU A 42 8.52 -18.48 2.98
C LEU A 42 8.84 -19.53 1.89
N ALA A 43 10.09 -19.63 1.48
CA ALA A 43 10.56 -20.62 0.51
C ALA A 43 10.72 -22.05 1.08
N ASP A 44 10.56 -22.28 2.39
CA ASP A 44 10.63 -23.63 2.99
C ASP A 44 9.44 -24.48 2.50
N PRO A 45 9.67 -25.60 1.76
CA PRO A 45 8.58 -26.43 1.24
C PRO A 45 7.69 -27.08 2.30
N ARG A 46 8.16 -27.13 3.56
CA ARG A 46 7.40 -27.66 4.70
C ARG A 46 6.61 -26.58 5.43
N LEU A 47 6.80 -25.31 5.09
CA LEU A 47 6.03 -24.22 5.68
C LEU A 47 4.64 -24.14 5.05
N VAL A 48 3.63 -24.16 5.91
CA VAL A 48 2.27 -23.75 5.60
C VAL A 48 1.93 -22.50 6.42
N LEU A 49 1.06 -21.65 5.88
CA LEU A 49 0.54 -20.44 6.50
C LEU A 49 -0.95 -20.57 6.75
N ASP A 50 -1.35 -20.12 7.94
CA ASP A 50 -2.74 -19.86 8.27
C ASP A 50 -3.11 -18.44 7.86
N LEU A 51 -3.89 -18.29 6.80
CA LEU A 51 -4.27 -16.99 6.24
C LEU A 51 -5.76 -16.68 6.38
N ASP A 52 -6.45 -17.30 7.35
CA ASP A 52 -7.89 -17.13 7.55
C ASP A 52 -8.70 -17.48 6.27
N LEU A 53 -8.38 -18.62 5.63
CA LEU A 53 -8.92 -19.04 4.33
C LEU A 53 -10.08 -20.03 4.46
N GLU A 54 -10.81 -20.04 5.57
CA GLU A 54 -11.74 -21.13 5.90
C GLU A 54 -13.06 -21.02 5.16
N TRP A 55 -13.56 -19.82 4.91
CA TRP A 55 -14.90 -19.59 4.35
C TRP A 55 -14.90 -18.83 3.03
N ALA A 56 -15.68 -19.35 2.09
CA ALA A 56 -15.95 -18.71 0.81
C ALA A 56 -16.99 -17.57 0.96
N GLU A 57 -16.96 -16.60 0.03
CA GLU A 57 -17.92 -15.49 -0.03
C GLU A 57 -19.36 -15.99 -0.20
N SER A 58 -19.55 -17.05 -0.99
CA SER A 58 -20.85 -17.69 -1.22
C SER A 58 -21.44 -18.41 0.00
N GLY A 59 -20.72 -18.43 1.13
CA GLY A 59 -20.96 -19.33 2.25
C GLY A 59 -20.38 -20.72 2.03
N GLY A 60 -20.18 -21.44 3.13
CA GLY A 60 -19.52 -22.75 3.14
C GLY A 60 -17.99 -22.68 3.09
N SER A 61 -17.35 -23.85 3.15
CA SER A 61 -15.88 -23.93 3.23
C SER A 61 -15.20 -23.61 1.89
N THR A 62 -14.11 -22.84 1.95
CA THR A 62 -13.19 -22.61 0.83
C THR A 62 -12.63 -23.91 0.27
N ALA A 63 -12.33 -24.90 1.13
CA ALA A 63 -11.77 -26.19 0.71
C ALA A 63 -12.70 -26.93 -0.26
N ARG A 64 -14.03 -26.86 -0.05
CA ARG A 64 -15.01 -27.44 -0.96
C ARG A 64 -14.98 -26.78 -2.33
N ARG A 65 -14.88 -25.45 -2.38
CA ARG A 65 -14.78 -24.67 -3.63
C ARG A 65 -13.47 -24.97 -4.36
N LEU A 66 -12.37 -25.12 -3.64
CA LEU A 66 -11.08 -25.52 -4.20
C LEU A 66 -11.13 -26.94 -4.80
N ARG A 67 -11.69 -27.91 -4.07
CA ARG A 67 -11.91 -29.27 -4.62
C ARG A 67 -12.70 -29.24 -5.92
N GLN A 68 -13.81 -28.49 -5.94
CA GLN A 68 -14.64 -28.32 -7.14
C GLN A 68 -13.84 -27.73 -8.31
N ALA A 69 -13.09 -26.65 -8.06
CA ALA A 69 -12.28 -25.98 -9.08
C ALA A 69 -11.18 -26.91 -9.67
N HIS A 70 -10.72 -27.88 -8.89
CA HIS A 70 -9.69 -28.84 -9.28
C HIS A 70 -10.24 -30.23 -9.65
N GLY A 71 -11.56 -30.40 -9.75
CA GLY A 71 -12.18 -31.69 -10.11
C GLY A 71 -11.98 -32.82 -9.10
N LEU A 72 -11.75 -32.49 -7.83
CA LEU A 72 -11.52 -33.45 -6.74
C LEU A 72 -12.85 -33.88 -6.07
N PRO A 73 -12.90 -35.07 -5.44
CA PRO A 73 -14.04 -35.49 -4.62
C PRO A 73 -14.37 -34.47 -3.52
N GLU A 74 -15.62 -34.43 -3.04
CA GLU A 74 -16.07 -33.42 -2.07
C GLU A 74 -15.37 -33.47 -0.70
N ALA A 75 -14.88 -34.65 -0.27
CA ALA A 75 -14.15 -34.84 0.98
C ALA A 75 -13.18 -36.03 0.90
N GLY A 76 -12.24 -36.11 1.84
CA GLY A 76 -11.29 -37.24 1.94
C GLY A 76 -10.14 -37.17 0.94
N GLY A 77 -9.44 -38.29 0.73
CA GLY A 77 -8.22 -38.33 -0.10
C GLY A 77 -6.99 -37.70 0.57
N PHE A 78 -7.00 -37.62 1.90
CA PHE A 78 -5.87 -37.13 2.68
C PHE A 78 -4.69 -38.10 2.63
N GLY A 79 -3.48 -37.57 2.58
CA GLY A 79 -2.27 -38.36 2.75
C GLY A 79 -2.14 -38.92 4.17
N ALA A 80 -1.08 -39.70 4.40
CA ALA A 80 -0.78 -40.29 5.72
C ALA A 80 -0.58 -39.24 6.83
N ASP A 81 -0.28 -38.00 6.47
CA ASP A 81 -0.14 -36.86 7.37
C ASP A 81 -1.45 -36.07 7.57
N GLY A 82 -2.58 -36.56 7.06
CA GLY A 82 -3.87 -35.91 7.19
C GLY A 82 -4.06 -34.69 6.29
N LEU A 83 -3.18 -34.48 5.31
CA LEU A 83 -3.19 -33.32 4.43
C LEU A 83 -3.43 -33.73 2.96
N LEU A 84 -4.29 -32.99 2.28
CA LEU A 84 -4.53 -33.07 0.84
C LEU A 84 -3.85 -31.87 0.18
N ARG A 85 -2.95 -32.10 -0.77
CA ARG A 85 -2.31 -31.03 -1.53
C ARG A 85 -3.10 -30.78 -2.79
N ILE A 86 -3.46 -29.53 -3.04
CA ILE A 86 -4.13 -29.08 -4.25
C ILE A 86 -3.16 -28.19 -5.02
N GLY A 87 -2.62 -28.71 -6.12
CA GLY A 87 -1.51 -28.07 -6.82
C GLY A 87 -0.30 -27.86 -5.88
N GLU A 88 0.50 -26.84 -6.19
CA GLU A 88 1.71 -26.57 -5.41
C GLU A 88 1.49 -25.62 -4.22
N ALA A 89 0.47 -24.76 -4.24
CA ALA A 89 0.35 -23.69 -3.24
C ALA A 89 -0.71 -23.94 -2.16
N LEU A 90 -1.59 -24.95 -2.31
CA LEU A 90 -2.76 -25.10 -1.44
C LEU A 90 -2.74 -26.44 -0.71
N VAL A 91 -3.11 -26.40 0.57
CA VAL A 91 -3.21 -27.57 1.42
C VAL A 91 -4.56 -27.58 2.11
N VAL A 92 -5.30 -28.67 1.97
CA VAL A 92 -6.59 -28.90 2.61
C VAL A 92 -6.42 -29.92 3.73
N PHE A 93 -7.10 -29.70 4.85
CA PHE A 93 -7.02 -30.55 6.03
C PHE A 93 -8.40 -30.69 6.71
N PRO A 94 -8.66 -31.81 7.43
CA PRO A 94 -9.86 -31.96 8.23
C PRO A 94 -9.97 -30.86 9.29
N TRP A 95 -11.15 -30.27 9.42
CA TRP A 95 -11.42 -29.24 10.41
C TRP A 95 -12.64 -29.58 11.24
N TYR A 96 -13.24 -28.60 11.91
CA TYR A 96 -14.29 -28.89 12.88
C TYR A 96 -15.54 -29.51 12.22
N GLY A 97 -16.16 -30.46 12.91
CA GLY A 97 -17.32 -31.20 12.40
C GLY A 97 -16.96 -32.01 11.14
N ALA A 98 -17.79 -31.88 10.10
CA ALA A 98 -17.56 -32.51 8.80
C ALA A 98 -16.93 -31.54 7.77
N THR A 99 -16.37 -30.40 8.23
CA THR A 99 -15.79 -29.39 7.35
C THR A 99 -14.29 -29.59 7.19
N GLU A 100 -13.75 -29.05 6.08
CA GLU A 100 -12.32 -29.00 5.82
C GLU A 100 -11.90 -27.52 5.73
N ALA A 101 -10.64 -27.22 6.04
CA ALA A 101 -10.08 -25.88 5.95
C ALA A 101 -8.85 -25.86 5.03
N THR A 102 -8.39 -24.66 4.71
CA THR A 102 -7.31 -24.45 3.72
C THR A 102 -6.16 -23.67 4.34
N TRP A 103 -4.96 -24.19 4.20
CA TRP A 103 -3.71 -23.46 4.39
C TRP A 103 -3.02 -23.21 3.06
N LEU A 104 -2.17 -22.19 3.05
CA LEU A 104 -1.36 -21.83 1.89
C LEU A 104 0.09 -22.26 2.13
N ARG A 105 0.71 -22.90 1.13
CA ARG A 105 2.14 -23.24 1.08
C ARG A 105 2.87 -22.23 0.18
N PRO A 106 3.59 -21.25 0.74
CA PRO A 106 4.15 -20.17 -0.07
C PRO A 106 5.25 -20.62 -1.04
N ALA A 107 5.98 -21.69 -0.70
CA ALA A 107 7.02 -22.26 -1.55
C ALA A 107 6.50 -22.79 -2.90
N GLY A 108 5.19 -23.01 -3.03
CA GLY A 108 4.55 -23.41 -4.27
C GLY A 108 4.03 -22.27 -5.14
N LEU A 109 4.23 -21.01 -4.72
CA LEU A 109 3.85 -19.84 -5.50
C LEU A 109 5.00 -19.42 -6.43
N THR A 110 4.68 -18.97 -7.63
CA THR A 110 5.65 -18.48 -8.63
C THR A 110 6.00 -17.00 -8.49
N GLY A 111 5.22 -16.24 -7.70
CA GLY A 111 5.43 -14.80 -7.53
C GLY A 111 4.18 -14.06 -7.02
N PRO A 112 4.19 -12.72 -7.01
CA PRO A 112 3.08 -11.90 -6.53
C PRO A 112 1.81 -11.97 -7.40
N ASP A 113 1.95 -12.46 -8.63
CA ASP A 113 0.88 -12.62 -9.64
C ASP A 113 0.54 -14.09 -9.92
N ASP A 114 0.91 -14.98 -9.00
CA ASP A 114 0.57 -16.40 -9.11
C ASP A 114 -0.95 -16.60 -9.27
N PRO A 115 -1.41 -17.45 -10.22
CA PRO A 115 -2.84 -17.71 -10.46
C PRO A 115 -3.63 -18.16 -9.22
N ALA A 116 -2.98 -18.77 -8.22
CA ALA A 116 -3.60 -19.15 -6.96
C ALA A 116 -4.20 -17.93 -6.23
N PHE A 117 -3.60 -16.74 -6.34
CA PHE A 117 -4.18 -15.52 -5.78
C PHE A 117 -5.51 -15.17 -6.43
N GLY A 118 -5.59 -15.24 -7.77
CA GLY A 118 -6.83 -14.96 -8.51
C GLY A 118 -7.93 -15.98 -8.20
N LEU A 119 -7.59 -17.26 -8.10
CA LEU A 119 -8.52 -18.32 -7.69
C LEU A 119 -9.08 -18.08 -6.28
N LEU A 120 -8.19 -17.82 -5.32
CA LEU A 120 -8.60 -17.53 -3.94
C LEU A 120 -9.42 -16.25 -3.86
N GLU A 121 -9.09 -15.23 -4.65
CA GLU A 121 -9.88 -13.99 -4.72
C GLU A 121 -11.31 -14.25 -5.20
N GLY A 122 -11.48 -15.04 -6.25
CA GLY A 122 -12.81 -15.43 -6.74
C GLY A 122 -13.62 -16.28 -5.76
N ILE A 123 -12.97 -17.01 -4.85
CA ILE A 123 -13.65 -17.84 -3.84
C ILE A 123 -13.98 -17.05 -2.57
N LEU A 124 -13.03 -16.23 -2.09
CA LEU A 124 -13.12 -15.51 -0.82
C LEU A 124 -13.85 -14.17 -0.95
N GLY A 125 -13.96 -13.64 -2.16
CA GLY A 125 -14.39 -12.28 -2.44
C GLY A 125 -13.24 -11.28 -2.25
N VAL A 126 -13.30 -10.18 -2.99
CA VAL A 126 -12.22 -9.17 -3.10
C VAL A 126 -11.78 -8.65 -1.72
N ALA A 127 -12.73 -8.31 -0.85
CA ALA A 127 -12.41 -7.72 0.45
C ALA A 127 -11.64 -8.69 1.37
N ARG A 128 -12.09 -9.95 1.46
CA ARG A 128 -11.43 -10.96 2.30
C ARG A 128 -10.11 -11.41 1.71
N ALA A 129 -10.05 -11.66 0.40
CA ALA A 129 -8.81 -12.02 -0.25
C ALA A 129 -7.73 -10.95 -0.06
N ARG A 130 -8.10 -9.67 -0.18
CA ARG A 130 -7.20 -8.55 0.16
C ARG A 130 -6.75 -8.59 1.61
N PHE A 131 -7.66 -8.84 2.55
CA PHE A 131 -7.28 -8.94 3.96
C PHE A 131 -6.31 -10.11 4.24
N SER A 132 -6.54 -11.25 3.61
CA SER A 132 -5.80 -12.49 3.86
C SER A 132 -4.47 -12.61 3.12
N LEU A 133 -4.41 -12.16 1.86
CA LEU A 133 -3.32 -12.52 0.93
C LEU A 133 -2.35 -11.37 0.65
N ASN A 134 -2.75 -10.12 0.92
CA ASN A 134 -2.02 -8.93 0.49
C ASN A 134 -0.58 -8.88 1.03
N GLN A 135 -0.37 -9.21 2.30
CA GLN A 135 0.96 -9.17 2.91
C GLN A 135 1.90 -10.21 2.28
N LEU A 136 1.37 -11.35 1.86
CA LEU A 136 2.16 -12.34 1.13
C LEU A 136 2.55 -11.81 -0.25
N ARG A 137 1.62 -11.21 -1.00
CA ARG A 137 1.89 -10.57 -2.30
C ARG A 137 2.99 -9.50 -2.17
N VAL A 138 2.92 -8.67 -1.13
CA VAL A 138 3.93 -7.63 -0.86
C VAL A 138 5.32 -8.19 -0.65
N VAL A 139 5.47 -9.31 0.06
CA VAL A 139 6.79 -9.93 0.30
C VAL A 139 7.35 -10.57 -0.98
N LEU A 140 6.48 -11.16 -1.78
CA LEU A 140 6.84 -11.80 -3.05
C LEU A 140 7.17 -10.75 -4.14
N ALA A 141 6.54 -9.58 -4.09
CA ALA A 141 6.81 -8.46 -4.99
C ALA A 141 8.18 -7.83 -4.70
N ASP A 142 8.78 -7.22 -5.73
CA ASP A 142 10.09 -6.58 -5.62
C ASP A 142 10.04 -5.19 -4.97
N ASP A 143 8.89 -4.52 -4.98
CA ASP A 143 8.72 -3.14 -4.47
C ASP A 143 9.26 -2.98 -3.04
N LEU A 144 8.92 -3.90 -2.13
CA LEU A 144 9.42 -3.86 -0.76
C LEU A 144 10.95 -4.10 -0.71
N GLY A 145 11.46 -4.93 -1.62
CA GLY A 145 12.88 -5.17 -1.82
C GLY A 145 13.66 -3.92 -2.22
N ARG A 146 13.08 -3.08 -3.09
CA ARG A 146 13.64 -1.77 -3.45
C ARG A 146 13.49 -0.78 -2.30
N ALA A 147 12.36 -0.76 -1.60
CA ALA A 147 12.11 0.14 -0.48
C ALA A 147 13.12 -0.05 0.67
N VAL A 148 13.41 -1.30 1.05
CA VAL A 148 14.38 -1.60 2.12
C VAL A 148 15.83 -1.34 1.73
N ARG A 149 16.13 -1.34 0.42
CA ARG A 149 17.46 -1.04 -0.14
C ARG A 149 17.63 0.43 -0.53
N ALA A 150 16.58 1.24 -0.44
CA ALA A 150 16.65 2.64 -0.81
C ALA A 150 17.65 3.40 0.07
N GLY A 151 18.44 4.27 -0.56
CA GLY A 151 19.59 4.94 0.06
C GLY A 151 20.89 4.22 -0.29
N GLY A 152 21.61 4.74 -1.29
CA GLY A 152 22.94 4.28 -1.66
C GLY A 152 24.04 4.92 -0.79
N GLU A 153 25.29 4.66 -1.13
CA GLU A 153 26.43 5.33 -0.50
C GLU A 153 26.30 6.85 -0.60
N GLY A 154 26.36 7.53 0.55
CA GLY A 154 26.24 8.99 0.64
C GLY A 154 24.82 9.54 0.70
N ALA A 155 23.77 8.70 0.60
CA ALA A 155 22.40 9.15 0.81
C ALA A 155 22.13 9.49 2.28
N ALA A 156 21.62 10.68 2.56
CA ALA A 156 21.38 11.16 3.92
C ALA A 156 20.07 11.95 4.05
N GLY A 157 19.49 11.90 5.25
CA GLY A 157 18.24 12.60 5.57
C GLY A 157 16.99 11.84 5.13
N TYR A 158 15.85 12.51 5.16
CA TYR A 158 14.55 11.90 4.90
C TYR A 158 14.24 11.82 3.42
N ALA A 159 13.87 10.63 2.94
CA ALA A 159 13.46 10.41 1.54
C ALA A 159 12.17 11.17 1.17
N GLN A 160 11.38 11.58 2.17
CA GLN A 160 10.17 12.38 2.03
C GLN A 160 10.44 13.87 1.73
N ASP A 161 11.70 14.31 1.80
CA ASP A 161 12.11 15.61 1.28
C ASP A 161 12.45 15.49 -0.21
N PRO A 162 11.55 15.91 -1.12
CA PRO A 162 11.78 15.77 -2.56
C PRO A 162 12.96 16.62 -3.06
N GLN A 163 13.39 17.67 -2.33
CA GLN A 163 14.61 18.40 -2.66
C GLN A 163 15.86 17.52 -2.52
N ARG A 164 15.77 16.41 -1.78
CA ARG A 164 16.85 15.43 -1.60
C ARG A 164 16.65 14.19 -2.44
N SER A 165 15.44 13.63 -2.45
CA SER A 165 15.17 12.35 -3.11
C SER A 165 14.92 12.47 -4.61
N VAL A 166 14.27 13.54 -5.06
CA VAL A 166 13.89 13.75 -6.46
C VAL A 166 14.03 15.23 -6.88
N PRO A 167 15.22 15.85 -6.75
CA PRO A 167 15.40 17.28 -7.03
C PRO A 167 15.04 17.67 -8.47
N HIS A 168 15.20 16.74 -9.42
CA HIS A 168 14.80 16.96 -10.82
C HIS A 168 13.28 17.15 -10.96
N LEU A 169 12.46 16.38 -10.23
CA LEU A 169 11.01 16.56 -10.22
C LEU A 169 10.59 17.87 -9.54
N VAL A 170 11.33 18.30 -8.51
CA VAL A 170 11.08 19.61 -7.88
C VAL A 170 11.28 20.73 -8.91
N ALA A 171 12.38 20.69 -9.67
CA ALA A 171 12.65 21.66 -10.72
C ALA A 171 11.61 21.62 -11.85
N GLU A 172 11.17 20.43 -12.25
CA GLU A 172 10.14 20.26 -13.28
C GLU A 172 8.78 20.80 -12.82
N ALA A 173 8.32 20.43 -11.61
CA ALA A 173 7.08 20.91 -11.04
C ALA A 173 7.10 22.43 -10.81
N ALA A 174 8.25 22.96 -10.37
CA ALA A 174 8.48 24.40 -10.24
C ALA A 174 8.31 25.12 -11.58
N ALA A 175 8.98 24.65 -12.62
CA ALA A 175 8.90 25.22 -13.96
C ALA A 175 7.49 25.14 -14.55
N ARG A 176 6.83 23.98 -14.43
CA ARG A 176 5.49 23.74 -14.98
C ARG A 176 4.44 24.67 -14.39
N HIS A 177 4.52 24.94 -13.09
CA HIS A 177 3.51 25.69 -12.36
C HIS A 177 3.93 27.13 -12.02
N GLY A 178 5.11 27.58 -12.44
CA GLY A 178 5.64 28.91 -12.12
C GLY A 178 5.87 29.10 -10.62
N LEU A 179 6.24 28.03 -9.91
CA LEU A 179 6.49 28.02 -8.47
C LEU A 179 7.99 28.10 -8.18
N GLY A 180 8.34 28.59 -6.99
CA GLY A 180 9.64 28.35 -6.37
C GLY A 180 9.79 26.88 -5.94
N GLU A 181 11.04 26.41 -5.90
CA GLU A 181 11.37 25.01 -5.57
C GLU A 181 10.82 24.55 -4.20
N ASP A 182 10.71 25.47 -3.23
CA ASP A 182 10.13 25.15 -1.93
C ASP A 182 8.62 24.87 -2.04
N ALA A 183 7.88 25.69 -2.77
CA ALA A 183 6.45 25.46 -2.99
C ALA A 183 6.20 24.20 -3.82
N ALA A 184 7.02 23.96 -4.85
CA ALA A 184 6.98 22.74 -5.66
C ALA A 184 7.29 21.47 -4.82
N ALA A 185 8.27 21.53 -3.92
CA ALA A 185 8.56 20.43 -2.99
C ALA A 185 7.37 20.13 -2.08
N VAL A 186 6.69 21.16 -1.57
CA VAL A 186 5.46 20.98 -0.76
C VAL A 186 4.34 20.37 -1.59
N TYR A 187 4.18 20.81 -2.84
CA TYR A 187 3.17 20.25 -3.74
C TYR A 187 3.41 18.75 -4.01
N LEU A 188 4.65 18.34 -4.31
CA LEU A 188 5.00 16.93 -4.49
C LEU A 188 4.73 16.10 -3.22
N GLN A 189 5.05 16.62 -2.03
CA GLN A 189 4.70 15.97 -0.76
C GLN A 189 3.19 15.79 -0.60
N LEU A 190 2.40 16.81 -0.97
CA LEU A 190 0.95 16.75 -0.92
C LEU A 190 0.36 15.82 -1.97
N LEU A 191 0.99 15.63 -3.14
CA LEU A 191 0.58 14.66 -4.14
C LEU A 191 0.85 13.23 -3.66
N ALA A 192 2.07 12.95 -3.22
CA ALA A 192 2.57 11.59 -3.14
C ALA A 192 2.43 10.94 -1.75
N LEU A 193 2.59 11.70 -0.66
CA LEU A 193 2.78 11.10 0.66
C LEU A 193 1.44 10.80 1.36
N PRO A 194 1.37 9.71 2.14
CA PRO A 194 0.16 9.34 2.89
C PRO A 194 -0.04 10.23 4.14
N ASP A 195 1.04 10.75 4.71
CA ASP A 195 1.03 11.51 5.97
C ASP A 195 1.75 12.87 5.92
N PRO A 196 1.46 13.76 4.95
CA PRO A 196 2.14 15.06 4.80
C PRO A 196 1.62 16.10 5.81
N THR A 197 1.57 15.75 7.09
CA THR A 197 1.22 16.67 8.18
C THR A 197 2.26 17.79 8.27
N ASP A 198 1.88 18.97 8.77
CA ASP A 198 2.82 20.09 8.92
C ASP A 198 4.01 19.72 9.81
N ARG A 199 3.77 18.88 10.84
CA ARG A 199 4.83 18.34 11.71
C ARG A 199 5.80 17.45 10.94
N ASN A 200 5.29 16.53 10.14
CA ASN A 200 6.13 15.62 9.35
C ASN A 200 6.94 16.38 8.30
N ARG A 201 6.33 17.34 7.61
CA ARG A 201 7.02 18.18 6.63
C ARG A 201 8.18 18.96 7.25
N VAL A 202 7.99 19.55 8.43
CA VAL A 202 9.08 20.21 9.18
C VAL A 202 10.16 19.21 9.58
N ARG A 203 9.79 18.02 10.06
CA ARG A 203 10.74 16.97 10.43
C ARG A 203 11.60 16.53 9.24
N TRP A 204 10.98 16.30 8.07
CA TRP A 204 11.67 15.77 6.89
C TRP A 204 12.61 16.79 6.26
N THR A 205 12.17 18.04 6.16
CA THR A 205 12.91 19.11 5.48
C THR A 205 13.89 19.85 6.39
N GLY A 206 13.65 19.84 7.71
CA GLY A 206 14.41 20.65 8.67
C GLY A 206 14.18 22.16 8.51
N TRP A 207 13.15 22.59 7.78
CA TRP A 207 12.92 24.00 7.48
C TRP A 207 12.54 24.82 8.72
N LYS A 208 13.11 26.02 8.80
CA LYS A 208 12.70 27.02 9.79
C LYS A 208 11.29 27.54 9.51
N PRO A 209 10.52 27.98 10.54
CA PRO A 209 9.13 28.40 10.37
C PRO A 209 8.89 29.47 9.29
N ALA A 210 9.83 30.40 9.09
CA ALA A 210 9.71 31.43 8.06
C ALA A 210 9.72 30.86 6.63
N ARG A 211 10.58 29.87 6.35
CA ARG A 211 10.66 29.19 5.05
C ARG A 211 9.38 28.41 4.77
N VAL A 212 8.89 27.66 5.77
CA VAL A 212 7.61 26.93 5.70
C VAL A 212 6.44 27.87 5.38
N ARG A 213 6.35 29.01 6.09
CA ARG A 213 5.28 29.99 5.84
C ARG A 213 5.33 30.56 4.42
N ARG A 214 6.52 30.89 3.92
CA ARG A 214 6.70 31.41 2.56
C ARG A 214 6.24 30.38 1.52
N ALA A 215 6.74 29.14 1.61
CA ALA A 215 6.40 28.07 0.68
C ALA A 215 4.88 27.76 0.67
N ASN A 216 4.26 27.70 1.85
CA ASN A 216 2.82 27.48 1.97
C ASN A 216 2.00 28.65 1.40
N ALA A 217 2.43 29.90 1.65
CA ALA A 217 1.73 31.08 1.15
C ALA A 217 1.78 31.18 -0.37
N GLU A 218 2.94 30.87 -0.96
CA GLU A 218 3.11 30.80 -2.42
C GLU A 218 2.23 29.71 -3.03
N LEU A 219 2.27 28.48 -2.49
CA LEU A 219 1.44 27.39 -3.01
C LEU A 219 -0.06 27.68 -2.85
N ALA A 220 -0.48 28.29 -1.73
CA ALA A 220 -1.87 28.67 -1.48
C ALA A 220 -2.40 29.79 -2.39
N ALA A 221 -1.51 30.51 -3.09
CA ALA A 221 -1.91 31.51 -4.08
C ALA A 221 -2.23 30.89 -5.46
N THR A 222 -2.06 29.58 -5.62
CA THR A 222 -2.41 28.82 -6.82
C THR A 222 -3.73 28.07 -6.67
N ASP A 223 -4.22 27.47 -7.76
CA ASP A 223 -5.37 26.56 -7.79
C ASP A 223 -5.00 25.08 -7.55
N LEU A 224 -3.72 24.76 -7.41
CA LEU A 224 -3.21 23.40 -7.19
C LEU A 224 -3.61 22.82 -5.82
N VAL A 225 -3.94 23.70 -4.87
CA VAL A 225 -4.34 23.32 -3.51
C VAL A 225 -5.52 24.15 -3.04
N VAL A 226 -6.25 23.60 -2.07
CA VAL A 226 -7.28 24.32 -1.32
C VAL A 226 -6.85 24.49 0.13
N THR A 227 -7.12 25.66 0.68
CA THR A 227 -6.94 25.90 2.12
C THR A 227 -8.21 25.52 2.86
N ALA A 228 -8.11 24.57 3.78
CA ALA A 228 -9.25 24.09 4.56
C ALA A 228 -8.83 23.66 5.97
N GLN A 229 -9.81 23.26 6.78
CA GLN A 229 -9.56 22.55 8.04
C GLN A 229 -10.28 21.21 7.98
N ARG A 230 -9.50 20.11 8.03
CA ARG A 230 -10.03 18.74 8.05
C ARG A 230 -9.58 18.05 9.35
N SER A 231 -10.51 17.36 10.01
CA SER A 231 -10.22 16.67 11.27
C SER A 231 -9.08 15.68 11.09
N ARG A 232 -8.18 15.59 12.08
CA ARG A 232 -7.03 14.65 12.12
C ARG A 232 -5.99 14.79 11.00
N ALA A 233 -6.17 15.67 10.00
CA ALA A 233 -5.24 15.81 8.88
C ALA A 233 -3.90 16.48 9.25
N GLY A 234 -3.88 17.30 10.31
CA GLY A 234 -2.66 17.94 10.81
C GLY A 234 -1.96 18.90 9.84
N ARG A 235 -2.70 19.45 8.87
CA ARG A 235 -2.23 20.41 7.85
C ARG A 235 -3.38 21.32 7.39
N ARG A 236 -3.04 22.39 6.65
CA ARG A 236 -4.01 23.37 6.11
C ARG A 236 -4.16 23.36 4.59
N LEU A 237 -3.20 22.81 3.86
CA LEU A 237 -3.24 22.70 2.40
C LEU A 237 -3.63 21.28 2.00
N PHE A 238 -4.53 21.18 1.03
CA PHE A 238 -5.09 19.91 0.54
C PHE A 238 -5.15 19.93 -0.98
N LEU A 239 -5.07 18.76 -1.60
CA LEU A 239 -5.39 18.66 -3.03
C LEU A 239 -6.89 18.90 -3.23
N PRO A 240 -7.31 19.56 -4.32
CA PRO A 240 -8.72 19.61 -4.69
C PRO A 240 -9.26 18.19 -4.96
N GLY A 241 -10.53 17.96 -4.60
CA GLY A 241 -11.19 16.66 -4.77
C GLY A 241 -11.78 16.06 -3.49
N GLY A 242 -12.14 14.78 -3.60
CA GLY A 242 -12.81 14.00 -2.56
C GLY A 242 -11.95 13.74 -1.31
N TRP A 243 -12.59 13.25 -0.26
CA TRP A 243 -11.95 13.01 1.03
C TRP A 243 -12.31 11.65 1.62
N ALA A 244 -11.28 10.88 1.97
CA ALA A 244 -11.42 9.58 2.62
C ALA A 244 -11.22 9.72 4.13
N GLU A 245 -12.29 9.53 4.91
CA GLU A 245 -12.33 9.68 6.38
C GLU A 245 -11.76 8.46 7.14
N HIS A 246 -10.58 7.97 6.76
CA HIS A 246 -10.02 6.74 7.32
C HIS A 246 -10.02 6.69 8.86
N ARG A 247 -10.24 5.49 9.40
CA ARG A 247 -10.20 5.24 10.85
C ARG A 247 -8.76 5.15 11.34
N ALA A 248 -8.56 5.51 12.61
CA ALA A 248 -7.26 5.33 13.24
C ALA A 248 -6.78 3.87 13.11
N PRO A 249 -5.48 3.66 12.84
CA PRO A 249 -4.42 4.66 12.86
C PRO A 249 -4.15 5.39 11.53
N LEU A 250 -4.86 5.05 10.45
CA LEU A 250 -4.73 5.73 9.16
C LEU A 250 -5.18 7.19 9.28
N LEU A 251 -4.40 8.09 8.68
CA LEU A 251 -4.79 9.48 8.53
C LEU A 251 -5.81 9.62 7.39
N PRO A 252 -6.78 10.52 7.50
CA PRO A 252 -7.66 10.82 6.38
C PRO A 252 -6.89 11.55 5.27
N VAL A 253 -7.18 11.19 4.03
CA VAL A 253 -6.44 11.66 2.84
C VAL A 253 -7.38 11.97 1.68
N GLU A 254 -6.87 12.71 0.69
CA GLU A 254 -7.57 12.98 -0.54
C GLU A 254 -7.77 11.68 -1.34
N THR A 255 -8.99 11.41 -1.82
CA THR A 255 -9.34 10.16 -2.52
C THR A 255 -8.47 9.91 -3.75
N TRP A 256 -8.00 10.99 -4.39
CA TRP A 256 -7.07 10.92 -5.53
C TRP A 256 -5.81 10.09 -5.24
N LYS A 257 -5.34 10.05 -3.97
CA LYS A 257 -4.16 9.28 -3.55
C LYS A 257 -4.40 7.77 -3.45
N GLU A 258 -5.65 7.32 -3.35
CA GLU A 258 -5.94 5.89 -3.17
C GLU A 258 -5.37 5.04 -4.32
N ALA A 259 -5.39 5.58 -5.55
CA ALA A 259 -4.79 4.93 -6.70
C ALA A 259 -3.24 4.86 -6.65
N LEU A 260 -2.57 5.77 -5.92
CA LEU A 260 -1.09 5.76 -5.77
C LEU A 260 -0.60 4.71 -4.77
N HIS A 261 -1.32 4.58 -3.66
CA HIS A 261 -0.96 3.63 -2.61
C HIS A 261 -1.52 2.22 -2.89
N GLY A 262 -2.30 2.09 -3.97
CA GLY A 262 -3.02 0.89 -4.35
C GLY A 262 -3.91 0.36 -3.22
N PRO A 263 -4.38 -0.88 -3.33
CA PRO A 263 -5.03 -1.55 -2.21
C PRO A 263 -4.09 -1.85 -1.01
N HIS A 264 -2.84 -1.36 -1.03
CA HIS A 264 -1.72 -1.88 -0.25
C HIS A 264 -1.20 -0.92 0.81
N THR A 265 -2.02 -0.05 1.36
CA THR A 265 -1.67 0.60 2.62
C THR A 265 -1.67 -0.46 3.72
N GLY A 266 -0.49 -0.86 4.22
CA GLY A 266 -0.37 -1.67 5.43
C GLY A 266 -1.10 -1.02 6.62
N THR A 267 -1.03 -1.64 7.81
CA THR A 267 -1.78 -1.21 9.00
C THR A 267 -1.61 0.28 9.37
N TRP A 268 -0.60 0.97 8.83
CA TRP A 268 -0.29 2.39 9.06
C TRP A 268 -0.31 3.29 7.81
N GLY A 269 -0.74 2.81 6.63
CA GLY A 269 -0.78 3.71 5.46
C GLY A 269 0.55 3.83 4.71
N VAL A 270 1.59 3.13 5.17
CA VAL A 270 2.93 3.27 4.62
C VAL A 270 3.06 2.59 3.26
N PRO A 271 3.75 3.21 2.29
CA PRO A 271 3.99 2.62 0.99
C PRO A 271 4.95 1.43 1.12
N HIS A 272 4.78 0.43 0.23
CA HIS A 272 5.69 -0.71 0.11
C HIS A 272 6.76 -0.50 -0.97
N LEU A 273 6.89 0.70 -1.51
CA LEU A 273 7.84 1.07 -2.56
C LEU A 273 8.73 2.23 -2.09
N PRO A 274 9.88 2.50 -2.76
CA PRO A 274 10.69 3.68 -2.48
C PRO A 274 9.89 4.98 -2.58
N VAL A 275 10.19 5.94 -1.70
CA VAL A 275 9.52 7.25 -1.69
C VAL A 275 9.78 8.05 -2.97
N ALA A 276 10.97 7.92 -3.57
CA ALA A 276 11.29 8.55 -4.85
C ALA A 276 10.37 8.07 -5.98
N GLU A 277 10.21 6.74 -6.11
CA GLU A 277 9.27 6.14 -7.07
C GLU A 277 7.82 6.58 -6.81
N LEU A 278 7.44 6.81 -5.55
CA LEU A 278 6.11 7.31 -5.22
C LEU A 278 5.90 8.76 -5.71
N PHE A 279 6.92 9.62 -5.63
CA PHE A 279 6.87 10.95 -6.24
C PHE A 279 6.77 10.87 -7.77
N GLU A 280 7.58 10.02 -8.40
CA GLU A 280 7.56 9.81 -9.85
C GLU A 280 6.18 9.34 -10.33
N ARG A 281 5.58 8.35 -9.66
CA ARG A 281 4.22 7.86 -10.00
C ARG A 281 3.16 8.94 -9.81
N ALA A 282 3.25 9.74 -8.75
CA ALA A 282 2.32 10.83 -8.50
C ALA A 282 2.43 11.90 -9.58
N TRP A 283 3.65 12.25 -9.97
CA TRP A 283 3.91 13.26 -11.00
C TRP A 283 3.51 12.77 -12.39
N ALA A 284 3.80 11.52 -12.74
CA ALA A 284 3.40 10.92 -14.01
C ALA A 284 1.88 11.00 -14.21
N ARG A 285 1.06 10.69 -13.19
CA ARG A 285 -0.40 10.84 -13.27
C ARG A 285 -0.83 12.28 -13.59
N VAL A 286 -0.19 13.27 -12.97
CA VAL A 286 -0.46 14.69 -13.26
C VAL A 286 -0.10 15.02 -14.71
N LEU A 287 1.01 14.51 -15.23
CA LEU A 287 1.42 14.70 -16.62
C LEU A 287 0.48 14.01 -17.62
N ASP A 288 -0.06 12.85 -17.26
CA ASP A 288 -1.01 12.06 -18.05
C ASP A 288 -2.44 12.64 -18.03
N GLY A 289 -2.64 13.79 -17.38
CA GLY A 289 -3.92 14.49 -17.33
C GLY A 289 -4.83 14.06 -16.18
N ASP A 290 -4.37 13.17 -15.30
CA ASP A 290 -5.05 12.75 -14.06
C ASP A 290 -4.55 13.60 -12.88
N ALA A 291 -4.66 14.92 -13.02
CA ALA A 291 -4.37 15.85 -11.94
C ALA A 291 -5.52 15.90 -10.91
N PRO A 292 -5.23 16.15 -9.62
CA PRO A 292 -6.29 16.32 -8.62
C PRO A 292 -7.26 17.43 -9.03
N ALA A 293 -8.55 17.14 -8.98
CA ALA A 293 -9.62 18.09 -9.27
C ALA A 293 -10.89 17.72 -8.49
N TYR A 294 -11.78 18.69 -8.32
CA TYR A 294 -13.15 18.38 -7.90
C TYR A 294 -13.91 17.72 -9.05
N GLU A 295 -14.67 16.67 -8.75
CA GLU A 295 -15.59 16.10 -9.74
C GLU A 295 -16.59 17.17 -10.17
N GLU A 296 -16.66 17.45 -11.47
CA GLU A 296 -17.73 18.26 -12.03
C GLU A 296 -19.04 17.45 -11.94
N LEU A 297 -19.87 17.79 -10.96
CA LEU A 297 -21.25 17.31 -10.92
C LEU A 297 -22.02 17.93 -12.09
N ILE A 298 -22.07 17.24 -13.22
CA ILE A 298 -22.97 17.57 -14.33
C ILE A 298 -24.40 17.30 -13.86
N THR A 299 -24.99 18.27 -13.15
CA THR A 299 -26.39 18.23 -12.77
C THR A 299 -27.23 18.50 -14.03
N ARG A 300 -27.74 17.43 -14.66
CA ARG A 300 -28.80 17.58 -15.66
C ARG A 300 -30.00 18.23 -14.97
N ALA A 301 -30.32 19.46 -15.37
CA ALA A 301 -31.47 20.20 -14.88
C ALA A 301 -32.74 19.34 -14.99
N THR A 302 -33.34 19.04 -13.85
CA THR A 302 -34.63 18.34 -13.77
C THR A 302 -35.69 19.19 -14.45
N ARG A 303 -36.25 18.70 -15.57
CA ARG A 303 -37.37 19.35 -16.25
C ARG A 303 -38.52 19.52 -15.26
N LYS A 304 -38.86 20.78 -14.98
CA LYS A 304 -40.03 21.18 -14.18
C LYS A 304 -41.29 20.60 -14.85
N GLY A 305 -41.87 19.56 -14.25
CA GLY A 305 -43.22 19.11 -14.59
C GLY A 305 -44.21 20.22 -14.28
N ARG A 306 -44.91 20.68 -15.31
CA ARG A 306 -45.94 21.72 -15.22
C ARG A 306 -47.22 21.08 -14.65
N ARG A 307 -47.81 21.76 -13.67
CA ARG A 307 -49.12 21.47 -13.07
C ARG A 307 -50.23 21.37 -14.11
#